data_AF-A0A654IH99-F1
#
_entry.id   AF-A0A654IH99-F1
#
_cell.length_a   1.000
_cell.length_b   1.000
_cell.length_c   1.000
_cell.angle_alpha   90.00
_cell.angle_beta   90.00
_cell.angle_gamma   90.00
#
_symmetry.space_group_name_H-M   'P 1'
#
loop_
_entity.id
_entity.type
_entity.pdbx_description
1 polymer ?
#
loop_
_entity_poly.entity_id
_entity_poly.type
_entity_poly.pdbx_seq_one_letter_code
_entity_poly.pdbx_strand_id
1 'polypeptide(L)'
;MTAEQLRKSILQWAIQGKLTKQNPSESAVDLLNEIRLEKDKLIKENKIKKDDFTNSFIYKNTSDNCYYEKFETTNSESKEQQKTSIKIMKLWEVVYFDKKFKGVEKYKQNKILKYKHVSSEELNSIKKDNNGKVRLLSTGKLDGFCNIDLDDSRVNFGEVITIPTGGSAIIKYHNGYFIDSLNILMESKNDDLYDLKYIYYCLLEQNDYIQQCFKGSSIQHPDMKKIAEISLFFPNIEIQRDIVKTIELLEPFIAIYSKLFSELELLRNEFPKKLQKSILNYAMEGKLVSNNSDKDLDVDELLLITKKEQQKLQLNKDQLKQSIIYKNISDNSYYENQNFLEVQLGLISNIYTGNSISKTQKDRFLEMLREWVILQQKI
;
A
#
# COMPACT_ATOMS: atom_id res chain seq x y z
N MET A 1 -8.30 -5.16 4.26
CA MET A 1 -7.15 -5.31 3.34
C MET A 1 -6.67 -3.92 2.97
N THR A 2 -5.39 -3.61 3.16
CA THR A 2 -4.82 -2.30 2.76
C THR A 2 -4.67 -2.22 1.23
N ALA A 3 -4.54 -1.01 0.70
CA ALA A 3 -4.33 -0.82 -0.75
C ALA A 3 -3.03 -1.50 -1.25
N GLU A 4 -1.96 -1.50 -0.44
CA GLU A 4 -0.72 -2.21 -0.75
C GLU A 4 -0.92 -3.73 -0.82
N GLN A 5 -1.69 -4.30 0.13
CA GLN A 5 -2.05 -5.71 0.11
C GLN A 5 -2.85 -6.04 -1.15
N LEU A 6 -3.84 -5.20 -1.51
CA LEU A 6 -4.66 -5.38 -2.71
C LEU A 6 -3.80 -5.37 -3.97
N ARG A 7 -2.88 -4.40 -4.09
CA ARG A 7 -1.95 -4.31 -5.22
C ARG A 7 -1.08 -5.56 -5.34
N LYS A 8 -0.55 -6.05 -4.21
CA LYS A 8 0.25 -7.29 -4.18
C LYS A 8 -0.56 -8.51 -4.63
N SER A 9 -1.80 -8.64 -4.18
CA SER A 9 -2.69 -9.74 -4.61
C SER A 9 -3.06 -9.66 -6.09
N ILE A 10 -3.37 -8.47 -6.60
CA ILE A 10 -3.65 -8.25 -8.03
C ILE A 10 -2.43 -8.65 -8.87
N LEU A 11 -1.24 -8.18 -8.49
CA LEU A 11 0.00 -8.51 -9.18
C LEU A 11 0.26 -10.03 -9.20
N GLN A 12 0.07 -10.69 -8.06
CA GLN A 12 0.19 -12.14 -7.95
C GLN A 12 -0.82 -12.88 -8.84
N TRP A 13 -2.08 -12.43 -8.89
CA TRP A 13 -3.11 -13.04 -9.74
C TRP A 13 -2.86 -12.78 -11.23
N ALA A 14 -2.35 -11.61 -11.59
CA ALA A 14 -1.91 -11.28 -12.94
C ALA A 14 -0.83 -12.27 -13.43
N ILE A 15 0.22 -12.46 -12.63
CA ILE A 15 1.33 -13.38 -12.97
C ILE A 15 0.84 -14.84 -13.01
N GLN A 16 -0.12 -15.21 -12.16
CA GLN A 16 -0.76 -16.53 -12.19
C GLN A 16 -1.75 -16.73 -13.35
N GLY A 17 -2.00 -15.72 -14.19
CA GLY A 17 -2.96 -15.80 -15.30
C GLY A 17 -4.42 -15.88 -14.85
N LYS A 18 -4.74 -15.45 -13.62
CA LYS A 18 -6.10 -15.46 -13.06
C LYS A 18 -6.93 -14.24 -13.43
N LEU A 19 -6.30 -13.20 -13.98
CA LEU A 19 -6.95 -11.93 -14.32
C LEU A 19 -7.35 -11.80 -15.80
N THR A 20 -7.07 -12.81 -16.62
CA THR A 20 -7.56 -12.89 -18.01
C THR A 20 -8.89 -13.66 -18.05
N LYS A 21 -9.72 -13.44 -19.08
CA LYS A 21 -10.99 -14.16 -19.26
C LYS A 21 -10.71 -15.66 -19.32
N GLN A 22 -11.01 -16.37 -18.24
CA GLN A 22 -10.98 -17.83 -18.22
C GLN A 22 -12.22 -18.32 -18.93
N ASN A 23 -12.08 -19.17 -19.94
CA ASN A 23 -13.20 -19.79 -20.62
C ASN A 23 -13.78 -20.86 -19.67
N PRO A 24 -14.97 -20.67 -19.07
CA PRO A 24 -15.51 -21.61 -18.08
C PRO A 24 -15.99 -22.92 -18.72
N SER A 25 -16.17 -22.92 -20.05
CA SER A 25 -16.62 -24.08 -20.82
C SER A 25 -15.50 -25.07 -21.15
N GLU A 26 -14.25 -24.70 -20.92
CA GLU A 26 -13.08 -25.52 -21.28
C GLU A 26 -12.20 -25.71 -20.04
N SER A 27 -12.47 -26.76 -19.26
CA SER A 27 -11.45 -27.26 -18.33
C SER A 27 -10.23 -27.65 -19.15
N ALA A 28 -9.02 -27.31 -18.69
CA ALA A 28 -7.80 -27.76 -19.34
C ALA A 28 -7.76 -29.30 -19.50
N VAL A 29 -8.44 -30.03 -18.61
CA VAL A 29 -8.61 -31.49 -18.70
C VAL A 29 -9.59 -31.88 -19.81
N ASP A 30 -10.68 -31.14 -19.98
CA ASP A 30 -11.71 -31.42 -20.99
C ASP A 30 -11.19 -31.10 -22.40
N LEU A 31 -10.49 -29.97 -22.58
CA LEU A 31 -9.77 -29.64 -23.82
C LEU A 31 -8.75 -30.72 -24.21
N LEU A 32 -7.98 -31.22 -23.24
CA LEU A 32 -7.03 -32.31 -23.49
C LEU A 32 -7.74 -33.60 -23.93
N ASN A 33 -8.92 -33.87 -23.39
CA ASN A 33 -9.72 -35.02 -23.78
C ASN A 33 -10.38 -34.83 -25.17
N GLU A 34 -10.86 -33.64 -25.49
CA GLU A 34 -11.41 -33.31 -26.82
C GLU A 34 -10.32 -33.40 -27.90
N ILE A 35 -9.14 -32.83 -27.64
CA ILE A 35 -7.97 -32.93 -28.54
C ILE A 35 -7.59 -34.40 -28.77
N ARG A 36 -7.66 -35.27 -27.74
CA ARG A 36 -7.41 -36.71 -27.90
C ARG A 36 -8.46 -37.37 -28.80
N LEU A 37 -9.75 -37.09 -28.56
CA LEU A 37 -10.85 -37.66 -29.33
C LEU A 37 -10.84 -37.22 -30.80
N GLU A 38 -10.55 -35.96 -31.06
CA GLU A 38 -10.45 -35.42 -32.42
C GLU A 38 -9.25 -36.02 -33.16
N LYS A 39 -8.10 -36.17 -32.48
CA LYS A 39 -6.92 -36.83 -33.04
C LYS A 39 -7.14 -38.32 -33.32
N ASP A 40 -7.83 -39.05 -32.44
CA ASP A 40 -8.19 -40.45 -32.66
C ASP A 40 -9.10 -40.63 -33.88
N LYS A 41 -10.00 -39.67 -34.14
CA LYS A 41 -10.82 -39.64 -35.35
C LYS A 41 -9.96 -39.42 -36.60
N LEU A 42 -9.02 -38.48 -36.57
CA LEU A 42 -8.13 -38.20 -37.70
C LEU A 42 -7.19 -39.37 -38.05
N ILE A 43 -6.77 -40.15 -37.05
CA ILE A 43 -6.02 -41.41 -37.24
C ILE A 43 -6.92 -42.46 -37.91
N LYS A 44 -8.17 -42.62 -37.45
CA LYS A 44 -9.14 -43.54 -38.08
C LYS A 44 -9.48 -43.14 -39.53
N GLU A 45 -9.46 -41.84 -39.81
CA GLU A 45 -9.67 -41.28 -41.15
C GLU A 45 -8.40 -41.35 -42.04
N ASN A 46 -7.30 -41.95 -41.57
CA ASN A 46 -6.01 -42.04 -42.26
C ASN A 46 -5.42 -40.68 -42.70
N LYS A 47 -5.87 -39.57 -42.12
CA LYS A 47 -5.32 -38.22 -42.38
C LYS A 47 -3.99 -38.00 -41.66
N ILE A 48 -3.72 -38.77 -40.61
CA ILE A 48 -2.50 -38.72 -39.79
C ILE A 48 -2.05 -40.17 -39.50
N LYS A 49 -0.73 -40.44 -39.49
CA LYS A 49 -0.17 -41.76 -39.20
C LYS A 49 -0.07 -42.03 -37.70
N LYS A 50 -0.30 -43.27 -37.27
CA LYS A 50 -0.30 -43.68 -35.85
C LYS A 50 1.09 -43.59 -35.20
N ASP A 51 2.15 -43.68 -35.99
CA ASP A 51 3.54 -43.69 -35.53
C ASP A 51 4.11 -42.27 -35.29
N ASP A 52 3.39 -41.21 -35.69
CA ASP A 52 3.79 -39.80 -35.46
C ASP A 52 3.44 -39.30 -34.05
N PHE A 53 3.04 -40.17 -33.09
CA PHE A 53 2.51 -39.74 -31.80
C PHE A 53 3.15 -40.43 -30.58
N THR A 54 3.65 -39.60 -29.66
CA THR A 54 3.92 -39.95 -28.26
C THR A 54 2.71 -39.61 -27.40
N ASN A 55 2.12 -40.60 -26.71
CA ASN A 55 1.13 -40.30 -25.68
C ASN A 55 1.81 -39.43 -24.60
N SER A 56 1.36 -38.19 -24.42
CA SER A 56 1.77 -37.39 -23.28
C SER A 56 0.64 -37.20 -22.27
N PHE A 57 0.98 -37.29 -20.99
CA PHE A 57 0.06 -36.97 -19.90
C PHE A 57 0.66 -35.88 -19.02
N ILE A 58 -0.14 -34.85 -18.80
CA ILE A 58 0.17 -33.76 -17.87
C ILE A 58 -0.32 -34.20 -16.50
N TYR A 59 0.58 -34.28 -15.53
CA TYR A 59 0.24 -34.62 -14.15
C TYR A 59 0.75 -33.54 -13.19
N LYS A 60 0.03 -33.38 -12.08
CA LYS A 60 0.39 -32.43 -11.03
C LYS A 60 1.23 -33.15 -9.97
N ASN A 61 2.42 -32.65 -9.69
CA ASN A 61 3.24 -33.17 -8.60
C ASN A 61 2.68 -32.65 -7.26
N THR A 62 2.35 -33.56 -6.36
CA THR A 62 1.78 -33.24 -5.04
C THR A 62 2.76 -32.54 -4.10
N SER A 63 4.07 -32.66 -4.35
CA SER A 63 5.12 -32.04 -3.53
C SER A 63 5.34 -30.57 -3.87
N ASP A 64 5.36 -30.24 -5.16
CA ASP A 64 5.73 -28.90 -5.64
C ASP A 64 4.55 -28.12 -6.23
N ASN A 65 3.36 -28.73 -6.30
CA ASN A 65 2.13 -28.15 -6.85
C ASN A 65 2.23 -27.72 -8.34
N CYS A 66 3.29 -28.15 -9.04
CA CYS A 66 3.58 -27.87 -10.46
C CYS A 66 3.05 -28.97 -11.40
N TYR A 67 2.81 -28.61 -12.65
CA TYR A 67 2.37 -29.54 -13.71
C TYR A 67 3.55 -29.97 -14.57
N TYR A 68 3.67 -31.28 -14.80
CA TYR A 68 4.73 -31.90 -15.60
C TYR A 68 4.11 -32.73 -16.73
N GLU A 69 4.72 -32.70 -17.91
CA GLU A 69 4.31 -33.50 -19.06
C GLU A 69 5.24 -34.72 -19.17
N LYS A 70 4.67 -35.93 -19.21
CA LYS A 70 5.41 -37.19 -19.38
C LYS A 70 5.04 -37.83 -20.71
N PHE A 71 6.05 -38.17 -21.52
CA PHE A 71 5.90 -38.82 -22.82
C PHE A 71 6.07 -40.34 -22.70
N GLU A 72 5.17 -41.13 -23.30
CA GLU A 72 5.39 -42.54 -23.60
C GLU A 72 6.03 -42.62 -24.99
N THR A 73 7.29 -43.02 -25.08
CA THR A 73 8.02 -43.10 -26.36
C THR A 73 8.08 -44.52 -26.89
N THR A 74 7.70 -44.69 -28.16
CA THR A 74 8.30 -45.71 -29.06
C THR A 74 9.04 -44.98 -30.18
N ASN A 75 10.37 -44.91 -30.02
CA ASN A 75 11.43 -44.64 -31.01
C ASN A 75 11.40 -43.44 -31.98
N SER A 76 12.55 -42.76 -31.96
CA SER A 76 13.23 -41.96 -33.01
C SER A 76 12.72 -40.55 -33.36
N GLU A 77 13.62 -39.60 -33.08
CA GLU A 77 13.85 -38.30 -33.71
C GLU A 77 12.80 -37.19 -33.50
N SER A 78 13.06 -36.42 -32.46
CA SER A 78 12.41 -35.16 -32.11
C SER A 78 12.48 -34.12 -33.24
N LYS A 79 11.33 -33.78 -33.83
CA LYS A 79 11.09 -32.51 -34.53
C LYS A 79 10.10 -31.68 -33.72
N GLU A 80 10.37 -30.39 -33.65
CA GLU A 80 9.80 -29.44 -32.69
C GLU A 80 8.61 -28.66 -33.25
N GLN A 81 7.81 -28.10 -32.32
CA GLN A 81 6.76 -27.06 -32.41
C GLN A 81 5.31 -27.58 -32.54
N GLN A 82 4.34 -27.18 -31.70
CA GLN A 82 4.12 -25.90 -31.00
C GLN A 82 3.70 -26.12 -29.53
N LYS A 83 4.41 -25.47 -28.59
CA LYS A 83 4.28 -25.65 -27.14
C LYS A 83 3.96 -24.28 -26.51
N THR A 84 2.87 -24.13 -25.78
CA THR A 84 2.70 -23.01 -24.83
C THR A 84 3.60 -23.28 -23.61
N SER A 85 4.91 -23.23 -23.81
CA SER A 85 5.89 -23.44 -22.75
C SER A 85 6.12 -22.15 -21.99
N ILE A 86 5.52 -22.03 -20.81
CA ILE A 86 5.99 -21.08 -19.80
C ILE A 86 7.45 -21.43 -19.53
N LYS A 87 8.37 -20.50 -19.83
CA LYS A 87 9.81 -20.68 -19.66
C LYS A 87 10.23 -20.04 -18.34
N ILE A 88 10.97 -20.77 -17.51
CA ILE A 88 11.60 -20.20 -16.31
C ILE A 88 12.99 -19.71 -16.72
N MET A 89 13.25 -18.43 -16.52
CA MET A 89 14.56 -17.83 -16.81
C MET A 89 15.05 -17.01 -15.61
N LYS A 90 16.36 -16.85 -15.51
CA LYS A 90 17.00 -15.98 -14.54
C LYS A 90 16.95 -14.53 -15.00
N LEU A 91 16.92 -13.59 -14.06
CA LEU A 91 16.95 -12.16 -14.38
C LEU A 91 18.12 -11.81 -15.30
N TRP A 92 19.34 -12.30 -15.01
CA TRP A 92 20.50 -12.04 -15.86
C TRP A 92 20.39 -12.59 -17.28
N GLU A 93 19.51 -13.57 -17.55
CA GLU A 93 19.29 -14.13 -18.88
C GLU A 93 18.46 -13.21 -19.76
N VAL A 94 17.58 -12.40 -19.16
CA VAL A 94 16.56 -11.60 -19.86
C VAL A 94 16.83 -10.10 -19.88
N VAL A 95 17.69 -9.59 -18.97
CA VAL A 95 18.10 -8.17 -18.97
C VAL A 95 19.61 -7.98 -19.15
N TYR A 96 19.98 -6.83 -19.70
CA TYR A 96 21.33 -6.28 -19.60
C TYR A 96 21.41 -5.30 -18.42
N PHE A 97 22.59 -5.21 -17.80
CA PHE A 97 22.86 -4.24 -16.73
C PHE A 97 23.79 -3.14 -17.22
N ASP A 98 23.70 -1.96 -16.61
CA ASP A 98 24.56 -0.80 -16.87
C ASP A 98 25.96 -0.89 -16.24
N LYS A 99 26.18 -1.84 -15.32
CA LYS A 99 27.43 -1.98 -14.55
C LYS A 99 27.84 -3.44 -14.39
N LYS A 100 29.14 -3.66 -14.17
CA LYS A 100 29.66 -4.97 -13.74
C LYS A 100 29.54 -5.13 -12.23
N PHE A 101 29.19 -6.32 -11.78
CA PHE A 101 29.07 -6.63 -10.35
C PHE A 101 30.14 -7.61 -9.89
N LYS A 102 30.78 -7.30 -8.76
CA LYS A 102 31.86 -8.12 -8.22
C LYS A 102 31.33 -9.49 -7.80
N GLY A 103 31.91 -10.53 -8.41
CA GLY A 103 31.63 -11.93 -8.09
C GLY A 103 30.33 -12.48 -8.69
N VAL A 104 29.77 -11.80 -9.68
CA VAL A 104 28.93 -12.41 -10.71
C VAL A 104 29.82 -12.84 -11.87
N GLU A 105 29.53 -14.00 -12.47
CA GLU A 105 30.35 -14.57 -13.53
C GLU A 105 30.30 -13.73 -14.81
N LYS A 106 31.44 -13.65 -15.52
CA LYS A 106 31.59 -12.79 -16.71
C LYS A 106 30.58 -13.11 -17.82
N TYR A 107 30.21 -14.37 -18.00
CA TYR A 107 29.24 -14.77 -19.03
C TYR A 107 27.83 -14.24 -18.76
N LYS A 108 27.48 -13.97 -17.49
CA LYS A 108 26.20 -13.38 -17.08
C LYS A 108 26.13 -11.86 -17.31
N GLN A 109 27.27 -11.24 -17.63
CA GLN A 109 27.42 -9.79 -17.81
C GLN A 109 28.22 -9.48 -19.08
N ASN A 110 27.88 -10.17 -20.16
CA ASN A 110 28.60 -10.12 -21.42
C ASN A 110 28.48 -8.76 -22.15
N LYS A 111 27.36 -8.06 -21.97
CA LYS A 111 27.11 -6.72 -22.50
C LYS A 111 26.75 -5.78 -21.35
N ILE A 112 27.22 -4.54 -21.45
CA ILE A 112 27.00 -3.50 -20.45
C ILE A 112 26.38 -2.28 -21.13
N LEU A 113 25.29 -1.81 -20.56
CA LEU A 113 24.58 -0.63 -21.02
C LEU A 113 25.38 0.63 -20.67
N LYS A 114 25.35 1.62 -21.55
CA LYS A 114 26.06 2.88 -21.34
C LYS A 114 25.06 3.94 -20.91
N TYR A 115 24.77 3.97 -19.61
CA TYR A 115 23.95 5.00 -19.00
C TYR A 115 24.79 5.99 -18.22
N LYS A 116 24.33 7.24 -18.23
CA LYS A 116 24.94 8.34 -17.49
C LYS A 116 24.29 8.43 -16.11
N HIS A 117 25.10 8.70 -15.10
CA HIS A 117 24.65 8.88 -13.73
C HIS A 117 25.16 10.19 -13.18
N VAL A 118 24.30 10.92 -12.49
CA VAL A 118 24.66 12.12 -11.72
C VAL A 118 24.76 11.79 -10.23
N SER A 119 25.32 12.71 -9.44
CA SER A 119 25.33 12.57 -7.99
C SER A 119 23.95 12.86 -7.40
N SER A 120 23.73 12.40 -6.16
CA SER A 120 22.50 12.70 -5.43
C SER A 120 22.33 14.21 -5.19
N GLU A 121 23.42 14.94 -4.90
CA GLU A 121 23.38 16.39 -4.72
C GLU A 121 23.01 17.10 -6.02
N GLU A 122 23.58 16.66 -7.14
CA GLU A 122 23.29 17.23 -8.44
C GLU A 122 21.82 17.01 -8.82
N LEU A 123 21.32 15.77 -8.68
CA LEU A 123 19.92 15.48 -8.98
C LEU A 123 18.95 16.27 -8.09
N ASN A 124 19.30 16.49 -6.83
CA ASN A 124 18.49 17.30 -5.90
C ASN A 124 18.55 18.81 -6.20
N SER A 125 19.59 19.29 -6.87
CA SER A 125 19.71 20.70 -7.28
C SER A 125 18.81 21.05 -8.47
N ILE A 126 18.36 20.04 -9.22
CA ILE A 126 17.49 20.22 -10.39
C ILE A 126 16.09 20.63 -9.92
N LYS A 127 15.59 21.74 -10.46
CA LYS A 127 14.23 22.21 -10.20
C LYS A 127 13.22 21.23 -10.80
N LYS A 128 12.27 20.81 -9.96
CA LYS A 128 11.15 19.97 -10.38
C LYS A 128 10.10 20.79 -11.11
N ASP A 129 9.57 20.21 -12.17
CA ASP A 129 8.45 20.74 -12.93
C ASP A 129 7.51 19.58 -13.26
N ASN A 130 6.27 19.66 -12.79
CA ASN A 130 5.26 18.61 -13.01
C ASN A 130 4.88 18.47 -14.49
N ASN A 131 5.16 19.49 -15.32
CA ASN A 131 4.95 19.45 -16.78
C ASN A 131 6.23 19.09 -17.55
N GLY A 132 7.31 18.71 -16.85
CA GLY A 132 8.59 18.36 -17.44
C GLY A 132 8.53 17.09 -18.29
N LYS A 133 9.39 17.00 -19.31
CA LYS A 133 9.52 15.84 -20.20
C LYS A 133 10.57 14.82 -19.73
N VAL A 134 11.48 15.23 -18.85
CA VAL A 134 12.61 14.41 -18.39
C VAL A 134 12.35 13.96 -16.96
N ARG A 135 12.33 12.64 -16.72
CA ARG A 135 12.09 12.08 -15.38
C ARG A 135 13.36 12.07 -14.53
N LEU A 136 13.22 12.36 -13.24
CA LEU A 136 14.30 12.28 -12.25
C LEU A 136 14.23 10.95 -11.49
N LEU A 137 15.18 10.06 -11.76
CA LEU A 137 15.26 8.73 -11.13
C LEU A 137 16.30 8.75 -10.00
N SER A 138 15.84 9.04 -8.78
CA SER A 138 16.68 8.93 -7.57
C SER A 138 16.67 7.51 -6.98
N THR A 139 17.63 7.19 -6.11
CA THR A 139 17.61 5.96 -5.28
C THR A 139 16.50 5.96 -4.22
N GLY A 140 15.97 7.13 -3.87
CA GLY A 140 14.96 7.29 -2.82
C GLY A 140 13.53 7.36 -3.34
N LYS A 141 12.62 7.83 -2.48
CA LYS A 141 11.21 8.12 -2.82
C LYS A 141 11.03 9.38 -3.66
N LEU A 142 12.12 10.09 -3.94
CA LEU A 142 12.10 11.30 -4.73
C LEU A 142 11.86 10.89 -6.19
N ASP A 143 10.67 11.22 -6.68
CA ASP A 143 10.22 11.03 -8.06
C ASP A 143 9.67 12.37 -8.56
N GLY A 144 9.71 12.58 -9.87
CA GLY A 144 9.27 13.82 -10.49
C GLY A 144 9.86 14.05 -11.87
N PHE A 145 9.43 15.13 -12.49
CA PHE A 145 9.88 15.54 -13.81
C PHE A 145 10.60 16.88 -13.74
N CYS A 146 11.39 17.17 -14.77
CA CYS A 146 12.06 18.45 -14.96
C CYS A 146 12.02 18.85 -16.44
N ASN A 147 12.20 20.14 -16.67
CA ASN A 147 12.25 20.71 -18.00
C ASN A 147 13.71 21.11 -18.30
N ILE A 148 14.48 20.11 -18.72
CA ILE A 148 15.87 20.26 -19.16
C ILE A 148 15.90 19.94 -20.66
N ASP A 149 16.84 20.56 -21.37
CA ASP A 149 17.08 20.27 -22.77
C ASP A 149 17.37 18.77 -22.99
N LEU A 150 16.80 18.19 -24.04
CA LEU A 150 16.91 16.76 -24.32
C LEU A 150 18.33 16.38 -24.75
N ASP A 151 19.08 17.33 -25.29
CA ASP A 151 20.48 17.18 -25.69
C ASP A 151 21.48 17.39 -24.54
N ASP A 152 21.01 17.67 -23.31
CA ASP A 152 21.86 17.86 -22.14
C ASP A 152 22.72 16.60 -21.90
N SER A 153 23.99 16.84 -21.56
CA SER A 153 24.97 15.78 -21.39
C SER A 153 24.60 14.77 -20.30
N ARG A 154 23.69 15.08 -19.38
CA ARG A 154 23.26 14.22 -18.27
C ARG A 154 22.00 13.41 -18.59
N VAL A 155 21.29 13.79 -19.66
CA VAL A 155 20.05 13.14 -20.06
C VAL A 155 20.37 11.80 -20.75
N ASN A 156 19.57 10.80 -20.39
CA ASN A 156 19.49 9.49 -21.01
C ASN A 156 18.12 9.34 -21.68
N PHE A 157 18.03 8.44 -22.66
CA PHE A 157 16.77 8.05 -23.29
C PHE A 157 16.72 6.53 -23.38
N GLY A 158 15.60 5.94 -22.98
CA GLY A 158 15.38 4.49 -23.08
C GLY A 158 14.23 3.99 -22.22
N GLU A 159 13.97 2.70 -22.34
CA GLU A 159 13.05 1.98 -21.46
C GLU A 159 13.87 1.21 -20.43
N VAL A 160 13.71 1.55 -19.15
CA VAL A 160 14.60 1.05 -18.08
C VAL A 160 13.84 0.66 -16.82
N ILE A 161 14.37 -0.37 -16.16
CA ILE A 161 14.05 -0.67 -14.76
C ILE A 161 15.24 -0.25 -13.91
N THR A 162 14.97 0.42 -12.78
CA THR A 162 16.02 0.87 -11.87
C THR A 162 15.93 0.16 -10.52
N ILE A 163 17.06 -0.32 -10.02
CA ILE A 163 17.22 -0.78 -8.62
C ILE A 163 18.23 0.14 -7.93
N PRO A 164 17.93 0.70 -6.75
CA PRO A 164 18.87 1.55 -6.02
C PRO A 164 20.17 0.82 -5.67
N THR A 165 21.31 1.49 -5.85
CA THR A 165 22.61 0.97 -5.37
C THR A 165 22.74 1.04 -3.85
N GLY A 166 21.86 1.76 -3.16
CA GLY A 166 21.86 1.89 -1.71
C GLY A 166 20.50 2.29 -1.14
N GLY A 167 20.25 1.88 0.11
CA GLY A 167 19.01 2.19 0.83
C GLY A 167 17.98 1.06 0.74
N SER A 168 16.75 1.40 0.37
CA SER A 168 15.64 0.45 0.22
C SER A 168 15.49 0.01 -1.23
N ALA A 169 14.96 -1.19 -1.45
CA ALA A 169 14.63 -1.74 -2.76
C ALA A 169 13.40 -1.03 -3.37
N ILE A 170 13.61 0.21 -3.82
CA ILE A 170 12.58 1.01 -4.50
C ILE A 170 12.76 0.81 -6.01
N ILE A 171 12.12 -0.23 -6.53
CA ILE A 171 12.19 -0.56 -7.96
C ILE A 171 11.30 0.40 -8.74
N LYS A 172 11.85 1.02 -9.78
CA LYS A 172 11.09 1.94 -10.66
C LYS A 172 11.19 1.47 -12.10
N TYR A 173 10.14 1.79 -12.86
CA TYR A 173 10.09 1.62 -14.30
C TYR A 173 9.93 2.99 -14.95
N HIS A 174 10.61 3.21 -16.07
CA HIS A 174 10.47 4.42 -16.87
C HIS A 174 10.69 4.13 -18.35
N ASN A 175 9.96 4.84 -19.21
CA ASN A 175 10.15 4.84 -20.65
C ASN A 175 10.22 6.29 -21.15
N GLY A 176 11.33 6.65 -21.78
CA GLY A 176 11.56 7.97 -22.37
C GLY A 176 12.81 8.66 -21.81
N TYR A 177 12.78 9.99 -21.73
CA TYR A 177 13.92 10.77 -21.25
C TYR A 177 14.02 10.77 -19.73
N PHE A 178 15.23 10.58 -19.20
CA PHE A 178 15.47 10.59 -17.76
C PHE A 178 16.88 11.02 -17.38
N ILE A 179 17.04 11.45 -16.13
CA ILE A 179 18.32 11.64 -15.46
C ILE A 179 18.34 10.69 -14.26
N ASP A 180 19.37 9.86 -14.17
CA ASP A 180 19.53 8.88 -13.11
C ASP A 180 20.57 9.32 -12.08
N SER A 181 20.26 9.08 -10.80
CA SER A 181 21.22 9.21 -9.71
C SER A 181 21.42 7.88 -9.01
N LEU A 182 22.61 7.31 -9.18
CA LEU A 182 23.12 6.17 -8.42
C LEU A 182 22.20 4.92 -8.41
N ASN A 183 21.44 4.65 -9.47
CA ASN A 183 20.76 3.37 -9.62
C ASN A 183 21.59 2.37 -10.42
N ILE A 184 21.15 1.11 -10.38
CA ILE A 184 21.48 0.05 -11.32
C ILE A 184 20.37 0.03 -12.35
N LEU A 185 20.70 0.26 -13.61
CA LEU A 185 19.74 0.26 -14.71
C LEU A 185 19.75 -1.07 -15.46
N MET A 186 18.56 -1.48 -15.87
CA MET A 186 18.32 -2.69 -16.63
C MET A 186 17.49 -2.37 -17.87
N GLU A 187 17.89 -2.95 -19.01
CA GLU A 187 17.10 -3.00 -20.25
C GLU A 187 16.83 -4.46 -20.61
N SER A 188 15.78 -4.68 -21.40
CA SER A 188 15.51 -6.01 -21.97
C SER A 188 16.61 -6.40 -22.95
N LYS A 189 16.94 -7.70 -22.99
CA LYS A 189 17.87 -8.21 -24.01
C LYS A 189 17.23 -8.35 -25.39
N ASN A 190 15.91 -8.54 -25.42
CA ASN A 190 15.15 -8.76 -26.64
C ASN A 190 13.68 -8.39 -26.41
N ASP A 191 13.26 -7.26 -26.97
CA ASP A 191 11.91 -6.70 -26.80
C ASP A 191 10.81 -7.53 -27.50
N ASP A 192 11.18 -8.39 -28.44
CA ASP A 192 10.25 -9.32 -29.10
C ASP A 192 9.94 -10.55 -28.23
N LEU A 193 10.79 -10.85 -27.25
CA LEU A 193 10.65 -12.00 -26.35
C LEU A 193 10.28 -11.61 -24.93
N TYR A 194 10.81 -10.49 -24.44
CA TYR A 194 10.69 -10.06 -23.05
C TYR A 194 10.21 -8.63 -22.98
N ASP A 195 8.97 -8.46 -22.51
CA ASP A 195 8.41 -7.15 -22.22
C ASP A 195 9.03 -6.62 -20.92
N LEU A 196 9.67 -5.45 -20.99
CA LEU A 196 10.39 -4.89 -19.84
C LEU A 196 9.43 -4.52 -18.71
N LYS A 197 8.23 -4.06 -19.04
CA LYS A 197 7.23 -3.69 -18.03
C LYS A 197 6.67 -4.93 -17.33
N TYR A 198 6.52 -6.04 -18.03
CA TYR A 198 6.22 -7.34 -17.44
C TYR A 198 7.33 -7.77 -16.45
N ILE A 199 8.60 -7.67 -16.84
CA ILE A 199 9.73 -7.96 -15.94
C ILE A 199 9.66 -7.09 -14.68
N TYR A 200 9.38 -5.79 -14.85
CA TYR A 200 9.19 -4.87 -13.74
C TYR A 200 8.11 -5.36 -12.75
N TYR A 201 6.96 -5.78 -13.26
CA TYR A 201 5.88 -6.32 -12.44
C TYR A 201 6.27 -7.63 -11.73
N CYS A 202 7.00 -8.52 -12.39
CA CYS A 202 7.52 -9.71 -11.72
C CYS A 202 8.54 -9.37 -10.61
N LEU A 203 9.40 -8.37 -10.81
CA LEU A 203 10.32 -7.91 -9.78
C LEU A 203 9.60 -7.24 -8.61
N LEU A 204 8.52 -6.49 -8.88
CA LEU A 204 7.68 -5.93 -7.83
C LEU A 204 7.00 -7.01 -6.97
N GLU A 205 6.61 -8.13 -7.57
CA GLU A 205 6.00 -9.25 -6.84
C GLU A 205 7.01 -9.88 -5.87
N GLN A 206 8.28 -9.96 -6.29
CA GLN A 206 9.39 -10.47 -5.47
C GLN A 206 10.13 -9.37 -4.69
N ASN A 207 9.56 -8.17 -4.53
CA ASN A 207 10.28 -7.03 -3.95
C ASN A 207 10.72 -7.30 -2.49
N ASP A 208 9.96 -8.08 -1.73
CA ASP A 208 10.33 -8.48 -0.37
C ASP A 208 11.63 -9.31 -0.35
N TYR A 209 11.78 -10.22 -1.32
CA TYR A 209 12.99 -11.01 -1.48
C TYR A 209 14.17 -10.14 -1.95
N ILE A 210 13.92 -9.21 -2.87
CA ILE A 210 14.93 -8.26 -3.34
C ILE A 210 15.42 -7.39 -2.18
N GLN A 211 14.52 -6.87 -1.35
CA GLN A 211 14.87 -6.11 -0.15
C GLN A 211 15.72 -6.92 0.84
N GLN A 212 15.47 -8.23 1.00
CA GLN A 212 16.31 -9.11 1.83
C GLN A 212 17.71 -9.35 1.23
N CYS A 213 17.89 -9.15 -0.07
CA CYS A 213 19.20 -9.21 -0.71
C CYS A 213 20.04 -7.95 -0.46
N PHE A 214 19.47 -6.87 0.09
CA PHE A 214 20.22 -5.67 0.44
C PHE A 214 20.95 -5.89 1.77
N LYS A 215 22.28 -5.65 1.79
CA LYS A 215 23.17 -5.91 2.93
C LYS A 215 23.93 -4.65 3.34
N GLY A 216 24.09 -4.44 4.64
CA GLY A 216 24.85 -3.34 5.21
C GLY A 216 24.26 -2.87 6.54
N SER A 217 25.09 -2.37 7.45
CA SER A 217 24.65 -1.92 8.78
C SER A 217 24.13 -0.48 8.78
N SER A 218 24.79 0.44 8.07
CA SER A 218 24.37 1.84 7.98
C SER A 218 23.55 2.10 6.71
N ILE A 219 24.10 1.79 5.54
CA ILE A 219 23.41 1.84 4.25
C ILE A 219 23.46 0.43 3.68
N GLN A 220 22.30 -0.10 3.31
CA GLN A 220 22.21 -1.41 2.70
C GLN A 220 22.44 -1.31 1.19
N HIS A 221 23.21 -2.23 0.62
CA HIS A 221 23.55 -2.30 -0.80
C HIS A 221 23.06 -3.63 -1.40
N PRO A 222 22.61 -3.65 -2.66
CA PRO A 222 22.08 -4.85 -3.30
C PRO A 222 23.15 -5.93 -3.50
N ASP A 223 22.89 -7.15 -3.01
CA ASP A 223 23.68 -8.34 -3.35
C ASP A 223 23.33 -8.83 -4.76
N MET A 224 23.99 -8.27 -5.76
CA MET A 224 23.72 -8.56 -7.17
C MET A 224 24.01 -10.02 -7.57
N LYS A 225 24.74 -10.80 -6.76
CA LYS A 225 24.90 -12.24 -7.00
C LYS A 225 23.60 -12.99 -6.83
N LYS A 226 22.79 -12.58 -5.85
CA LYS A 226 21.48 -13.16 -5.59
C LYS A 226 20.42 -12.59 -6.52
N ILE A 227 20.43 -11.26 -6.69
CA ILE A 227 19.42 -10.57 -7.52
C ILE A 227 19.50 -11.01 -8.98
N ALA A 228 20.71 -11.18 -9.54
CA ALA A 228 20.87 -11.70 -10.89
C ALA A 228 20.24 -13.10 -11.07
N GLU A 229 20.24 -13.93 -10.03
CA GLU A 229 19.74 -15.32 -10.02
C GLU A 229 18.25 -15.45 -9.70
N ILE A 230 17.52 -14.34 -9.61
CA ILE A 230 16.07 -14.35 -9.44
C ILE A 230 15.42 -15.10 -10.61
N SER A 231 14.60 -16.09 -10.29
CA SER A 231 13.82 -16.84 -11.27
C SER A 231 12.53 -16.10 -11.61
N LEU A 232 12.24 -15.98 -12.90
CA LEU A 232 11.07 -15.31 -13.44
C LEU A 232 10.35 -16.25 -14.41
N PHE A 233 9.02 -16.20 -14.40
CA PHE A 233 8.18 -16.98 -15.31
C PHE A 233 7.87 -16.15 -16.56
N PHE A 234 8.21 -16.67 -17.73
CA PHE A 234 7.98 -16.00 -19.01
C PHE A 234 7.01 -16.81 -19.87
N PRO A 235 5.74 -16.39 -19.96
CA PRO A 235 4.84 -16.84 -21.01
C PRO A 235 5.22 -16.19 -22.36
N ASN A 236 4.48 -16.49 -23.42
CA ASN A 236 4.68 -15.83 -24.71
C ASN A 236 4.50 -14.31 -24.61
N ILE A 237 5.15 -13.55 -25.50
CA ILE A 237 5.19 -12.08 -25.47
C ILE A 237 3.79 -11.44 -25.48
N GLU A 238 2.83 -12.04 -26.20
CA GLU A 238 1.44 -11.58 -26.23
C GLU A 238 0.78 -11.63 -24.85
N ILE A 239 0.97 -12.74 -24.13
CA ILE A 239 0.45 -12.93 -22.77
C ILE A 239 1.12 -11.95 -21.80
N GLN A 240 2.42 -11.74 -21.92
CA GLN A 240 3.13 -10.75 -21.10
C GLN A 240 2.51 -9.35 -21.25
N ARG A 241 2.30 -8.91 -22.50
CA ARG A 241 1.69 -7.62 -22.82
C ARG A 241 0.24 -7.52 -22.33
N ASP A 242 -0.54 -8.59 -22.42
CA ASP A 242 -1.92 -8.59 -21.93
C ASP A 242 -2.01 -8.56 -20.40
N ILE A 243 -1.07 -9.23 -19.71
CA ILE A 243 -0.92 -9.10 -18.25
C ILE A 243 -0.60 -7.65 -17.88
N VAL A 244 0.36 -7.03 -18.56
CA VAL A 244 0.74 -5.62 -18.32
C VAL A 244 -0.46 -4.70 -18.50
N LYS A 245 -1.17 -4.80 -19.62
CA LYS A 245 -2.38 -3.99 -19.88
C LYS A 245 -3.42 -4.18 -18.78
N THR A 246 -3.64 -5.41 -18.34
CA THR A 246 -4.62 -5.72 -17.28
C THR A 246 -4.24 -5.06 -15.96
N ILE A 247 -2.96 -5.10 -15.59
CA ILE A 247 -2.47 -4.42 -14.37
C ILE A 247 -2.64 -2.90 -14.49
N GLU A 248 -2.25 -2.31 -15.62
CA GLU A 248 -2.38 -0.87 -15.85
C GLU A 248 -3.81 -0.37 -15.81
N LEU A 249 -4.76 -1.15 -16.33
CA LEU A 249 -6.19 -0.86 -16.22
C LEU A 249 -6.68 -0.87 -14.77
N LEU A 250 -6.05 -1.65 -13.88
CA LEU A 250 -6.44 -1.75 -12.46
C LEU A 250 -5.79 -0.69 -11.57
N GLU A 251 -4.61 -0.16 -11.92
CA GLU A 251 -3.92 0.89 -11.15
C GLU A 251 -4.80 2.09 -10.76
N PRO A 252 -5.61 2.72 -11.65
CA PRO A 252 -6.46 3.84 -11.24
C PRO A 252 -7.52 3.43 -10.20
N PHE A 253 -8.06 2.21 -10.28
CA PHE A 253 -9.01 1.71 -9.30
C PHE A 253 -8.36 1.45 -7.94
N ILE A 254 -7.11 0.95 -7.93
CA ILE A 254 -6.32 0.79 -6.70
C ILE A 254 -6.06 2.16 -6.07
N ALA A 255 -5.76 3.19 -6.86
CA ALA A 255 -5.55 4.55 -6.36
C ALA A 255 -6.82 5.13 -5.70
N ILE A 256 -7.99 4.95 -6.34
CA ILE A 256 -9.29 5.35 -5.77
C ILE A 256 -9.57 4.59 -4.47
N TYR A 257 -9.37 3.27 -4.47
CA TYR A 257 -9.54 2.44 -3.27
C TYR A 257 -8.63 2.90 -2.14
N SER A 258 -7.37 3.23 -2.44
CA SER A 258 -6.43 3.75 -1.44
C SER A 258 -6.92 5.05 -0.80
N LYS A 259 -7.44 5.99 -1.61
CA LYS A 259 -7.97 7.26 -1.11
C LYS A 259 -9.18 7.04 -0.19
N LEU A 260 -10.16 6.23 -0.63
CA LEU A 260 -11.35 5.91 0.14
C LEU A 260 -10.99 5.18 1.45
N PHE A 261 -10.03 4.26 1.40
CA PHE A 261 -9.56 3.53 2.58
C PHE A 261 -8.93 4.49 3.60
N SER A 262 -8.10 5.44 3.17
CA SER A 262 -7.53 6.48 4.05
C SER A 262 -8.59 7.39 4.65
N GLU A 263 -9.60 7.82 3.88
CA GLU A 263 -10.72 8.62 4.38
C GLU A 263 -11.54 7.86 5.43
N LEU A 264 -11.81 6.57 5.21
CA LEU A 264 -12.51 5.71 6.17
C LEU A 264 -11.71 5.50 7.46
N GLU A 265 -10.40 5.26 7.35
CA GLU A 265 -9.50 5.13 8.52
C GLU A 265 -9.49 6.43 9.35
N LEU A 266 -9.40 7.59 8.69
CA LEU A 266 -9.49 8.89 9.36
C LEU A 266 -10.84 9.06 10.07
N LEU A 267 -11.95 8.78 9.39
CA LEU A 267 -13.28 8.88 9.98
C LEU A 267 -13.44 7.93 11.18
N ARG A 268 -13.00 6.68 11.06
CA ARG A 268 -13.06 5.68 12.15
C ARG A 268 -12.28 6.12 13.38
N ASN A 269 -11.15 6.80 13.19
CA ASN A 269 -10.28 7.24 14.28
C ASN A 269 -10.71 8.59 14.88
N GLU A 270 -11.29 9.49 14.09
CA GLU A 270 -11.76 10.80 14.55
C GLU A 270 -13.17 10.77 15.13
N PHE A 271 -14.08 9.97 14.57
CA PHE A 271 -15.49 9.96 14.94
C PHE A 271 -15.70 9.65 16.44
N PRO A 272 -15.07 8.62 17.04
CA PRO A 272 -15.22 8.36 18.47
C PRO A 272 -14.74 9.52 19.34
N LYS A 273 -13.65 10.19 18.94
CA LYS A 273 -13.10 11.35 19.68
C LYS A 273 -14.03 12.56 19.60
N LYS A 274 -14.58 12.83 18.40
CA LYS A 274 -15.55 13.90 18.18
C LYS A 274 -16.85 13.63 18.94
N LEU A 275 -17.34 12.39 18.91
CA LEU A 275 -18.53 11.96 19.64
C LEU A 275 -18.31 12.07 21.15
N GLN A 276 -17.18 11.58 21.68
CA GLN A 276 -16.84 11.70 23.10
C GLN A 276 -16.79 13.16 23.56
N LYS A 277 -16.13 14.04 22.77
CA LYS A 277 -16.08 15.47 23.05
C LYS A 277 -17.47 16.11 23.02
N SER A 278 -18.29 15.72 22.04
CA SER A 278 -19.68 16.17 21.94
C SER A 278 -20.46 15.74 23.17
N ILE A 279 -20.52 14.45 23.49
CA ILE A 279 -21.22 13.92 24.67
C ILE A 279 -20.74 14.62 25.96
N LEU A 280 -19.43 14.80 26.14
CA LEU A 280 -18.90 15.52 27.29
C LEU A 280 -19.39 16.97 27.35
N ASN A 281 -19.39 17.69 26.23
CA ASN A 281 -19.91 19.06 26.17
C ASN A 281 -21.41 19.09 26.49
N TYR A 282 -22.21 18.20 25.89
CA TYR A 282 -23.65 18.10 26.17
C TYR A 282 -23.94 17.69 27.62
N ALA A 283 -23.08 16.87 28.24
CA ALA A 283 -23.16 16.52 29.66
C ALA A 283 -22.86 17.73 30.56
N MET A 284 -21.80 18.48 30.26
CA MET A 284 -21.41 19.69 30.99
C MET A 284 -22.44 20.82 30.85
N GLU A 285 -23.12 20.89 29.71
CA GLU A 285 -24.24 21.81 29.46
C GLU A 285 -25.57 21.34 30.12
N GLY A 286 -25.58 20.17 30.79
CA GLY A 286 -26.78 19.64 31.47
C GLY A 286 -27.86 19.09 30.53
N LYS A 287 -27.62 19.09 29.21
CA LYS A 287 -28.59 18.68 28.18
C LYS A 287 -28.82 17.16 28.10
N LEU A 288 -27.96 16.36 28.73
CA LEU A 288 -28.05 14.89 28.74
C LEU A 288 -28.83 14.33 29.94
N VAL A 289 -29.34 15.20 30.81
CA VAL A 289 -30.19 14.78 31.93
C VAL A 289 -31.64 14.79 31.45
N SER A 290 -32.33 13.66 31.61
CA SER A 290 -33.76 13.56 31.34
C SER A 290 -34.53 14.46 32.29
N ASN A 291 -35.11 15.55 31.78
CA ASN A 291 -36.19 16.24 32.47
C ASN A 291 -37.40 15.30 32.49
N ASN A 292 -37.53 14.53 33.56
CA ASN A 292 -38.79 13.89 33.92
C ASN A 292 -39.79 14.99 34.30
N SER A 293 -40.39 15.63 33.31
CA SER A 293 -41.59 16.44 33.49
C SER A 293 -42.43 16.36 32.23
N ASP A 294 -43.61 15.74 32.37
CA ASP A 294 -44.61 15.40 31.35
C ASP A 294 -45.19 16.59 30.55
N LYS A 295 -44.35 17.39 29.89
CA LYS A 295 -44.80 18.38 28.90
C LYS A 295 -43.86 18.36 27.71
N ASP A 296 -44.19 17.52 26.74
CA ASP A 296 -43.60 17.52 25.41
C ASP A 296 -43.78 18.90 24.76
N LEU A 297 -42.74 19.71 24.80
CA LEU A 297 -42.49 20.71 23.77
C LEU A 297 -41.28 20.26 22.96
N ASP A 298 -41.44 20.30 21.65
CA ASP A 298 -40.41 19.94 20.69
C ASP A 298 -39.14 20.80 20.91
N VAL A 299 -37.96 20.19 20.78
CA VAL A 299 -36.67 20.81 21.12
C VAL A 299 -36.44 22.08 20.31
N ASP A 300 -36.94 22.11 19.08
CA ASP A 300 -36.87 23.25 18.18
C ASP A 300 -37.79 24.41 18.59
N GLU A 301 -38.97 24.12 19.17
CA GLU A 301 -39.85 25.15 19.73
C GLU A 301 -39.24 25.81 20.96
N LEU A 302 -38.61 25.03 21.85
CA LEU A 302 -37.92 25.56 23.02
C LEU A 302 -36.75 26.46 22.62
N LEU A 303 -35.91 26.05 21.66
CA LEU A 303 -34.82 26.88 21.12
C LEU A 303 -35.31 28.21 20.54
N LEU A 304 -36.47 28.20 19.88
CA LEU A 304 -37.08 29.40 19.32
C LEU A 304 -37.62 30.34 20.40
N ILE A 305 -38.23 29.78 21.46
CA ILE A 305 -38.71 30.54 22.62
C ILE A 305 -37.53 31.17 23.36
N THR A 306 -36.46 30.41 23.63
CA THR A 306 -35.27 30.93 24.33
C THR A 306 -34.57 32.04 23.54
N LYS A 307 -34.45 31.91 22.21
CA LYS A 307 -33.92 32.99 21.36
C LYS A 307 -34.79 34.26 21.41
N LYS A 308 -36.12 34.10 21.38
CA LYS A 308 -37.07 35.23 21.49
C LYS A 308 -36.95 35.93 22.85
N GLU A 309 -36.77 35.19 23.94
CA GLU A 309 -36.60 35.76 25.27
C GLU A 309 -35.25 36.47 25.44
N GLN A 310 -34.16 35.92 24.92
CA GLN A 310 -32.85 36.58 24.93
C GLN A 310 -32.84 37.92 24.18
N GLN A 311 -33.55 38.01 23.05
CA GLN A 311 -33.73 39.26 22.31
C GLN A 311 -34.58 40.28 23.08
N LYS A 312 -35.63 39.84 23.80
CA LYS A 312 -36.44 40.72 24.67
C LYS A 312 -35.63 41.27 25.85
N LEU A 313 -34.77 40.46 26.45
CA LEU A 313 -33.91 40.86 27.57
C LEU A 313 -32.80 41.83 27.14
N GLN A 314 -32.36 41.79 25.88
CA GLN A 314 -31.44 42.79 25.32
C GLN A 314 -32.07 44.18 25.12
N LEU A 315 -33.39 44.26 24.93
CA LEU A 315 -34.12 45.53 24.77
C LEU A 315 -34.44 46.23 26.11
N ASN A 316 -34.40 45.51 27.23
CA ASN A 316 -34.84 45.97 28.55
C ASN A 316 -33.68 46.07 29.58
N LYS A 317 -32.53 46.59 29.15
CA LYS A 317 -31.34 46.67 30.01
C LYS A 317 -31.40 47.74 31.12
N ASP A 318 -32.32 48.70 31.06
CA ASP A 318 -32.38 49.80 32.04
C ASP A 318 -33.24 49.53 33.29
N GLN A 319 -33.89 48.36 33.41
CA GLN A 319 -34.82 48.09 34.54
C GLN A 319 -34.49 46.87 35.43
N LEU A 320 -33.34 46.21 35.30
CA LEU A 320 -33.00 45.06 36.14
C LEU A 320 -31.83 45.34 37.09
N LYS A 321 -32.11 46.08 38.17
CA LYS A 321 -31.39 45.95 39.45
C LYS A 321 -31.87 44.67 40.14
N GLN A 322 -31.24 43.55 39.81
CA GLN A 322 -31.05 42.31 40.59
C GLN A 322 -30.80 41.17 39.59
N SER A 323 -29.54 41.02 39.15
CA SER A 323 -29.12 39.88 38.34
C SER A 323 -28.24 38.95 39.17
N ILE A 324 -28.70 37.70 39.32
CA ILE A 324 -28.18 36.58 40.12
C ILE A 324 -27.03 35.86 39.36
N ILE A 325 -26.34 36.56 38.45
CA ILE A 325 -25.34 35.99 37.54
C ILE A 325 -24.06 36.83 37.64
N TYR A 326 -22.96 36.17 37.96
CA TYR A 326 -21.63 36.79 38.05
C TYR A 326 -20.82 36.45 36.80
N LYS A 327 -20.10 37.45 36.30
CA LYS A 327 -19.19 37.32 35.16
C LYS A 327 -17.75 37.29 35.65
N ASN A 328 -17.03 36.22 35.34
CA ASN A 328 -15.62 36.14 35.67
C ASN A 328 -14.79 36.97 34.67
N ILE A 329 -13.93 37.85 35.19
CA ILE A 329 -13.18 38.85 34.41
C ILE A 329 -11.99 38.22 33.68
N SER A 330 -11.54 37.03 34.11
CA SER A 330 -10.35 36.38 33.56
C SER A 330 -10.63 35.53 32.31
N ASP A 331 -11.82 34.96 32.20
CA ASP A 331 -12.21 33.98 31.18
C ASP A 331 -13.57 34.28 30.52
N ASN A 332 -14.24 35.37 30.92
CA ASN A 332 -15.50 35.86 30.35
C ASN A 332 -16.70 34.90 30.47
N SER A 333 -16.64 33.91 31.36
CA SER A 333 -17.70 32.93 31.61
C SER A 333 -18.77 33.47 32.60
N TYR A 334 -20.00 32.95 32.51
CA TYR A 334 -21.15 33.33 33.35
C TYR A 334 -21.70 32.10 34.08
N TYR A 335 -22.05 32.25 35.36
CA TYR A 335 -22.55 31.14 36.21
C TYR A 335 -23.89 31.49 36.85
N GLU A 336 -24.79 30.51 36.92
CA GLU A 336 -26.09 30.58 37.62
C GLU A 336 -26.12 29.53 38.73
N ASN A 337 -26.62 29.91 39.92
CA ASN A 337 -26.58 29.04 41.10
C ASN A 337 -27.81 28.12 41.14
N GLN A 338 -27.61 26.83 40.85
CA GLN A 338 -28.50 25.78 41.33
C GLN A 338 -27.67 24.70 42.06
N ASN A 339 -27.77 24.72 43.39
CA ASN A 339 -27.35 23.66 44.33
C ASN A 339 -25.93 23.10 44.16
N PHE A 340 -24.95 23.95 43.84
CA PHE A 340 -23.54 23.61 44.01
C PHE A 340 -22.93 24.48 45.11
N LEU A 341 -22.34 23.83 46.11
CA LEU A 341 -21.51 24.51 47.11
C LEU A 341 -20.19 24.89 46.44
N GLU A 342 -19.89 26.18 46.39
CA GLU A 342 -18.60 26.67 45.94
C GLU A 342 -17.54 26.31 46.99
N VAL A 343 -16.58 25.46 46.63
CA VAL A 343 -15.50 25.04 47.53
C VAL A 343 -14.17 25.31 46.83
N GLN A 344 -13.27 26.06 47.49
CA GLN A 344 -11.91 26.22 46.99
C GLN A 344 -11.21 24.86 46.93
N LEU A 345 -10.47 24.58 45.85
CA LEU A 345 -9.77 23.31 45.65
C LEU A 345 -8.89 22.89 46.84
N GLY A 346 -8.36 23.84 47.61
CA GLY A 346 -7.59 23.58 48.84
C GLY A 346 -8.40 23.10 50.05
N LEU A 347 -9.74 23.25 50.04
CA LEU A 347 -10.64 22.78 51.11
C LEU A 347 -11.10 21.32 50.90
N ILE A 348 -11.08 20.85 49.65
CA ILE A 348 -11.55 19.52 49.25
C ILE A 348 -10.43 18.60 48.76
N SER A 349 -9.26 19.15 48.44
CA SER A 349 -8.11 18.38 47.98
C SER A 349 -6.80 19.04 48.43
N ASN A 350 -5.81 18.22 48.79
CA ASN A 350 -4.46 18.71 49.00
C ASN A 350 -3.78 18.89 47.63
N ILE A 351 -3.44 20.14 47.29
CA ILE A 351 -2.77 20.49 46.05
C ILE A 351 -1.26 20.33 46.24
N TYR A 352 -0.63 19.42 45.51
CA TYR A 352 0.82 19.21 45.54
C TYR A 352 1.48 19.67 44.25
N THR A 353 2.52 20.48 44.35
CA THR A 353 3.44 20.85 43.26
C THR A 353 4.72 19.99 43.40
N GLY A 354 5.23 19.38 42.31
CA GLY A 354 6.19 18.23 42.27
C GLY A 354 7.46 18.32 43.17
N ASN A 355 8.28 17.28 43.43
CA ASN A 355 8.52 15.95 42.88
C ASN A 355 8.24 14.86 43.94
N SER A 356 7.72 13.70 43.49
CA SER A 356 7.61 12.40 44.21
C SER A 356 7.26 12.47 45.71
N ILE A 357 5.97 12.28 46.02
CA ILE A 357 5.42 12.14 47.39
C ILE A 357 6.21 11.10 48.20
N SER A 358 6.60 11.45 49.44
CA SER A 358 7.37 10.57 50.32
C SER A 358 6.59 9.30 50.68
N LYS A 359 7.31 8.19 50.91
CA LYS A 359 6.72 6.86 51.15
C LYS A 359 5.67 6.89 52.29
N THR A 360 5.99 7.59 53.38
CA THR A 360 5.11 7.75 54.55
C THR A 360 3.82 8.49 54.22
N GLN A 361 3.85 9.43 53.29
CA GLN A 361 2.67 10.17 52.86
C GLN A 361 1.83 9.38 51.84
N LYS A 362 2.46 8.56 51.00
CA LYS A 362 1.76 7.59 50.13
C LYS A 362 0.97 6.57 50.95
N ASP A 363 1.58 6.04 52.00
CA ASP A 363 0.93 5.03 52.85
C ASP A 363 -0.30 5.61 53.57
N ARG A 364 -0.21 6.86 54.04
CA ARG A 364 -1.32 7.59 54.67
C ARG A 364 -2.48 7.86 53.70
N PHE A 365 -2.18 8.19 52.45
CA PHE A 365 -3.20 8.40 51.41
C PHE A 365 -3.89 7.09 51.00
N LEU A 366 -3.14 5.98 50.94
CA LEU A 366 -3.69 4.66 50.66
C LEU A 366 -4.56 4.11 51.80
N GLU A 367 -4.25 4.42 53.06
CA GLU A 367 -5.11 4.13 54.20
C GLU A 367 -6.44 4.89 54.12
N MET A 368 -6.41 6.20 53.86
CA MET A 368 -7.64 7.01 53.71
C MET A 368 -8.53 6.51 52.56
N LEU A 369 -7.94 6.10 51.44
CA LEU A 369 -8.70 5.52 50.31
C LEU A 369 -9.34 4.17 50.68
N ARG A 370 -8.67 3.34 51.49
CA ARG A 370 -9.25 2.08 51.98
C ARG A 370 -10.43 2.33 52.90
N GLU A 371 -10.35 3.28 53.83
CA GLU A 371 -11.47 3.64 54.70
C GLU A 371 -12.66 4.19 53.92
N TRP A 372 -12.41 5.01 52.89
CA TRP A 372 -13.48 5.56 52.05
C TRP A 372 -14.18 4.50 51.19
N VAL A 373 -13.44 3.53 50.64
CA VAL A 373 -14.02 2.39 49.90
C VAL A 373 -14.85 1.48 50.82
N ILE A 374 -14.44 1.31 52.09
CA ILE A 374 -15.21 0.54 53.08
C ILE A 374 -16.51 1.26 53.45
N LEU A 375 -16.52 2.60 53.51
CA LEU A 375 -17.72 3.40 53.77
C LEU A 375 -18.72 3.37 52.62
N GLN A 376 -18.26 3.29 51.37
CA GLN A 376 -19.13 3.18 50.17
C GLN A 376 -19.74 1.78 49.98
N GLN A 377 -19.25 0.74 50.66
CA GLN A 377 -19.85 -0.61 50.64
C GLN A 377 -20.91 -0.82 51.73
N LYS A 378 -21.13 0.16 52.62
CA LYS A 378 -22.14 0.13 53.68
C LYS A 378 -23.36 1.03 53.42
N ILE A 379 -23.40 1.70 52.26
CA ILE A 379 -24.55 2.42 51.70
C ILE A 379 -25.06 1.59 50.53
#